data_AF-A0A955Z9Z4-F1
#
_entry.id   AF-A0A955Z9Z4-F1
#
_cell.length_a   1.000
_cell.length_b   1.000
_cell.length_c   1.000
_cell.angle_alpha   90.00
_cell.angle_beta   90.00
_cell.angle_gamma   90.00
#
_symmetry.space_group_name_H-M   'P 1'
#
loop_
_entity.id
_entity.type
_entity.pdbx_description
1 polymer ?
#
loop_
_entity_poly.entity_id
_entity_poly.type
_entity_poly.pdbx_seq_one_letter_code
_entity_poly.pdbx_strand_id
1 'polypeptide(L)' 'MPTPSEIHERYLDYRERFTYFGRNVPMLSLDDFAARDAEYDALTTAARLTDEEEERLEELTRLLFRD' A
#
# COMPACT_ATOMS: atom_id res chain seq x y z
N MET A 1 2.89 7.75 12.19
CA MET A 1 2.13 8.37 11.10
C MET A 1 3.10 9.10 10.18
N PRO A 2 3.24 8.66 8.92
CA PRO A 2 4.08 9.32 7.94
C PRO A 2 3.57 10.73 7.62
N THR A 3 4.48 11.61 7.25
CA THR A 3 4.17 12.97 6.79
C THR A 3 3.57 12.94 5.38
N PRO A 4 2.83 14.00 4.96
CA PRO A 4 2.30 14.09 3.60
C PRO A 4 3.38 14.01 2.50
N SER A 5 4.60 14.47 2.78
CA SER A 5 5.73 14.37 1.84
C SER A 5 6.16 12.92 1.65
N GLU A 6 6.28 12.15 2.74
CA GLU A 6 6.66 10.73 2.69
C GLU A 6 5.61 9.87 1.98
N ILE A 7 4.32 10.15 2.20
CA ILE A 7 3.22 9.48 1.48
C ILE A 7 3.30 9.79 -0.02
N HIS A 8 3.59 11.04 -0.38
CA HIS A 8 3.71 11.42 -1.78
C HIS A 8 4.88 10.75 -2.48
N GLU A 9 6.04 10.67 -1.83
CA GLU A 9 7.22 9.95 -2.35
C GLU A 9 6.91 8.46 -2.56
N ARG A 10 6.31 7.79 -1.58
CA ARG A 10 5.88 6.38 -1.71
C ARG A 10 4.86 6.19 -2.84
N TYR A 11 3.95 7.13 -3.03
CA TYR A 11 2.99 7.09 -4.12
C TYR A 11 3.65 7.24 -5.49
N LEU A 12 4.70 8.07 -5.62
CA LEU A 12 5.48 8.19 -6.85
C LEU A 12 6.18 6.88 -7.19
N ASP A 13 6.80 6.22 -6.21
CA ASP A 13 7.42 4.91 -6.39
C ASP A 13 6.40 3.84 -6.80
N TYR A 14 5.23 3.81 -6.13
CA TYR A 14 4.12 2.95 -6.50
C TYR A 14 3.69 3.17 -7.96
N ARG A 15 3.52 4.44 -8.35
CA ARG A 15 3.07 4.82 -9.69
C ARG A 15 4.10 4.43 -10.76
N GLU A 16 5.39 4.58 -10.45
CA GLU A 16 6.46 4.12 -11.33
C GLU A 16 6.37 2.60 -11.55
N ARG A 17 6.33 1.81 -10.46
CA ARG A 17 6.17 0.36 -10.53
C ARG A 17 4.89 -0.06 -11.27
N PHE A 18 3.79 0.63 -11.00
CA PHE A 18 2.52 0.39 -11.67
C PHE A 18 2.61 0.62 -13.18
N THR A 19 3.39 1.61 -13.63
CA THR A 19 3.60 1.84 -15.06
C THR A 19 4.31 0.65 -15.73
N TYR A 20 5.20 -0.03 -15.02
CA TYR A 20 5.91 -1.22 -15.53
C TYR A 20 5.10 -2.53 -15.41
N PHE A 21 4.36 -2.72 -14.31
CA PHE A 21 3.73 -4.00 -13.97
C PHE A 21 2.19 -4.00 -13.98
N GLY A 22 1.54 -2.83 -13.96
CA GLY A 22 0.09 -2.64 -13.79
C GLY A 22 -0.76 -2.83 -15.04
N ARG A 23 -0.40 -3.73 -15.95
CA ARG A 23 -1.22 -3.99 -17.15
C ARG A 23 -2.57 -4.60 -16.72
N ASN A 24 -3.68 -3.94 -17.10
CA ASN A 24 -5.09 -4.36 -16.93
C ASN A 24 -5.76 -4.16 -15.56
N VAL A 25 -5.16 -3.40 -14.64
CA VAL A 25 -5.81 -3.03 -13.35
C VAL A 25 -5.96 -1.51 -13.31
N PRO A 26 -6.97 -0.92 -12.64
CA PRO A 26 -6.97 0.52 -12.37
C PRO A 26 -5.87 0.89 -11.36
N MET A 27 -5.17 2.00 -11.64
CA MET A 27 -4.21 2.59 -10.71
C MET A 27 -4.97 3.22 -9.53
N LEU A 28 -4.43 3.10 -8.32
CA LEU A 28 -4.97 3.81 -7.17
C LEU A 28 -4.78 5.32 -7.32
N SER A 29 -5.75 6.09 -6.82
CA SER A 29 -5.57 7.52 -6.60
C SER A 29 -4.60 7.75 -5.41
N LEU A 30 -4.09 8.98 -5.25
CA LEU A 30 -3.24 9.31 -4.11
C LEU A 30 -3.97 9.11 -2.77
N ASP A 31 -5.25 9.49 -2.68
CA ASP A 31 -6.05 9.35 -1.46
C ASP A 31 -6.30 7.86 -1.15
N ASP A 32 -6.59 7.08 -2.17
CA ASP A 32 -6.75 5.62 -2.08
C ASP A 32 -5.47 4.92 -1.64
N PHE A 33 -4.32 5.37 -2.15
CA PHE A 33 -3.01 4.87 -1.78
C PHE A 33 -2.71 5.24 -0.33
N ALA A 34 -2.91 6.49 0.07
CA ALA A 34 -2.66 6.95 1.43
C ALA A 34 -3.48 6.19 2.47
N ALA A 35 -4.76 5.91 2.17
CA ALA A 35 -5.61 5.12 3.06
C ALA A 35 -5.08 3.69 3.26
N ARG A 36 -4.63 3.06 2.17
CA ARG A 36 -4.09 1.69 2.19
C ARG A 36 -2.69 1.61 2.78
N ASP A 37 -1.85 2.61 2.56
CA ASP A 37 -0.51 2.75 3.19
C ASP A 37 -0.66 2.91 4.71
N ALA A 38 -1.65 3.69 5.17
CA ALA A 38 -1.95 3.82 6.59
C ALA A 38 -2.47 2.50 7.19
N GLU A 39 -3.31 1.77 6.45
CA GLU A 39 -3.78 0.43 6.86
C GLU A 39 -2.60 -0.55 6.98
N TYR A 40 -1.69 -0.55 6.00
CA TYR A 40 -0.47 -1.34 6.02
C TYR A 40 0.45 -0.99 7.20
N ASP A 41 0.67 0.30 7.47
CA ASP A 41 1.47 0.75 8.64
C ASP A 41 0.83 0.30 9.97
N ALA A 42 -0.50 0.36 10.08
CA ALA A 42 -1.21 -0.09 11.26
C ALA A 42 -1.08 -1.62 11.47
N LEU A 43 -1.19 -2.40 10.41
CA LEU A 43 -1.07 -3.86 10.49
C LEU A 43 0.38 -4.31 10.73
N THR A 44 1.36 -3.70 10.08
CA THR A 44 2.78 -4.05 10.29
C THR A 44 3.30 -3.68 11.67
N THR A 45 2.69 -2.70 12.34
CA THR A 45 3.03 -2.30 13.70
C THR A 45 2.21 -2.99 14.78
N ALA A 46 1.21 -3.79 14.41
CA ALA A 46 0.43 -4.56 15.35
C ALA A 46 1.30 -5.64 16.02
N ALA A 47 1.20 -5.75 17.35
CA ALA A 47 1.97 -6.74 18.11
C ALA A 47 1.56 -8.19 17.79
N ARG A 48 0.32 -8.38 17.34
CA ARG A 48 -0.23 -9.66 16.91
C ARG A 48 -1.34 -9.40 15.90
N LEU A 49 -1.29 -10.11 14.79
CA LEU A 49 -2.34 -10.12 13.79
C LEU A 49 -3.23 -11.34 14.00
N THR A 50 -4.50 -11.19 13.63
CA THR A 50 -5.41 -12.31 13.39
C THR A 50 -5.20 -12.86 11.98
N ASP A 51 -5.67 -14.09 11.71
CA ASP A 51 -5.55 -14.72 10.40
C ASP A 51 -6.17 -13.83 9.28
N GLU A 52 -7.28 -13.16 9.55
CA GLU A 52 -7.93 -12.23 8.62
C GLU A 52 -7.08 -10.97 8.37
N GLU A 53 -6.41 -10.47 9.39
CA GLU A 53 -5.51 -9.32 9.27
C GLU A 53 -4.19 -9.68 8.57
N GLU A 54 -3.71 -10.91 8.72
CA GLU A 54 -2.56 -11.43 7.96
C GLU A 54 -2.90 -11.54 6.48
N GLU A 55 -4.06 -12.11 6.13
CA GLU A 55 -4.55 -12.14 4.74
C GLU A 55 -4.67 -10.72 4.18
N ARG A 56 -5.20 -9.79 4.97
CA ARG A 56 -5.32 -8.38 4.57
C ARG A 56 -3.97 -7.71 4.36
N LEU A 57 -2.99 -8.00 5.21
CA LEU A 57 -1.63 -7.49 5.07
C LEU A 57 -0.97 -8.02 3.78
N GLU A 58 -1.18 -9.28 3.42
CA GLU A 58 -0.72 -9.83 2.14
C GLU A 58 -1.36 -9.12 0.95
N GLU A 59 -2.68 -8.87 0.98
CA GLU A 59 -3.37 -8.13 -0.06
C GLU A 59 -2.80 -6.72 -0.24
N LEU A 60 -2.59 -6.00 0.86
CA LEU A 60 -2.02 -4.65 0.85
C LEU A 60 -0.60 -4.67 0.30
N THR A 61 0.20 -5.68 0.65
CA THR A 61 1.57 -5.83 0.15
C THR A 61 1.58 -5.98 -1.37
N ARG A 62 0.76 -6.89 -1.91
CA ARG A 62 0.62 -7.09 -3.36
C ARG A 62 0.08 -5.84 -4.06
N LEU A 63 -0.81 -5.10 -3.41
CA LEU A 63 -1.45 -3.94 -4.00
C LEU A 63 -0.53 -2.71 -4.05
N LEU A 64 0.19 -2.43 -2.96
CA LEU A 64 1.04 -1.24 -2.79
C LEU A 64 2.44 -1.42 -3.37
N PHE A 65 3.00 -2.63 -3.28
CA PHE A 65 4.39 -2.87 -3.69
C PHE A 65 4.51 -3.67 -4.98
N ARG A 66 3.44 -4.36 -5.40
CA ARG A 66 3.39 -5.25 -6.57
C ARG A 66 4.45 -6.35 -6.52
N ASP A 67 4.73 -6.84 -5.31
CA ASP A 67 5.53 -8.04 -5.01
C ASP A 67 4.61 -9.27 -4.98
#